data_AF-A0A7L5E142-F1
#
_entry.id   AF-A0A7L5E142-F1
#
_cell.length_a   1.000
_cell.length_b   1.000
_cell.length_c   1.000
_cell.angle_alpha   90.00
_cell.angle_beta   90.00
_cell.angle_gamma   90.00
#
_symmetry.space_group_name_H-M   'P 1'
#
loop_
_entity.id
_entity.type
_entity.pdbx_description
1 polymer ?
#
loop_
_entity_poly.entity_id
_entity_poly.type
_entity_poly.pdbx_seq_one_letter_code
_entity_poly.pdbx_strand_id
1 'polypeptide(L)'
;MKKQNAVTRCRSVIGALFQFCNAHRASRKALQKVYVRTWREAEPAAEYLVQLLINPHGQLFRVTRRYFVNGNYLREHSFLAIYGWGSSGHLYAIGSISYVFLEPVQQLLYLEENAPGGEIHLETYYQTKNLSV
;
A
#
# COMPACT_ATOMS: atom_id res chain seq x y z
N MET A 1 -37.98 -12.58 8.68
CA MET A 1 -36.71 -12.13 9.32
C MET A 1 -36.80 -12.37 10.82
N LYS A 2 -35.92 -13.21 11.41
CA LYS A 2 -35.94 -13.48 12.87
C LYS A 2 -35.58 -12.21 13.65
N LYS A 3 -36.38 -11.83 14.64
CA LYS A 3 -36.07 -10.70 15.54
C LYS A 3 -34.77 -11.01 16.29
N GLN A 4 -33.68 -10.34 15.93
CA GLN A 4 -32.44 -10.44 16.67
C GLN A 4 -32.62 -9.75 18.04
N ASN A 5 -32.39 -10.48 19.11
CA ASN A 5 -32.44 -9.94 20.47
C ASN A 5 -31.35 -8.87 20.67
N ALA A 6 -31.60 -7.91 21.57
CA ALA A 6 -30.72 -6.76 21.82
C ALA A 6 -29.28 -7.18 22.14
N VAL A 7 -29.08 -8.31 22.81
CA VAL A 7 -27.76 -8.90 23.12
C VAL A 7 -27.00 -9.27 21.85
N THR A 8 -27.66 -9.90 20.87
CA THR A 8 -27.03 -10.27 19.59
C THR A 8 -26.64 -9.03 18.80
N ARG A 9 -27.48 -7.99 18.79
CA ARG A 9 -27.16 -6.71 18.14
C ARG A 9 -25.95 -6.04 18.80
N CYS A 10 -25.93 -5.99 20.13
CA CYS A 10 -24.80 -5.43 20.89
C CYS A 10 -23.49 -6.18 20.60
N ARG A 11 -23.53 -7.51 20.59
CA ARG A 11 -22.38 -8.35 20.20
C ARG A 11 -21.91 -8.06 18.77
N SER A 12 -22.82 -7.90 17.81
CA SER A 12 -22.46 -7.57 16.43
C SER A 12 -21.80 -6.19 16.33
N VAL A 13 -22.33 -5.18 17.02
CA VAL A 13 -21.75 -3.83 17.04
C VAL A 13 -20.35 -3.84 17.64
N ILE A 14 -20.17 -4.51 18.79
CA ILE A 14 -18.86 -4.66 19.43
C ILE A 14 -17.89 -5.40 18.48
N GLY A 15 -18.34 -6.47 17.84
CA GLY A 15 -17.55 -7.22 16.87
C GLY A 15 -17.10 -6.36 15.68
N ALA A 16 -18.00 -5.55 15.12
CA ALA A 16 -17.67 -4.63 14.03
C ALA A 16 -16.65 -3.57 14.46
N LEU A 17 -16.80 -3.00 15.67
CA LEU A 17 -15.82 -2.06 16.23
C LEU A 17 -14.44 -2.69 16.40
N PHE A 18 -14.36 -3.92 16.91
CA PHE A 18 -13.09 -4.64 17.03
C PHE A 18 -12.45 -4.91 15.68
N GLN A 19 -13.23 -5.35 14.69
CA GLN A 19 -12.73 -5.58 13.33
C GLN A 19 -12.19 -4.28 12.72
N PHE A 20 -12.93 -3.18 12.88
CA PHE A 20 -12.52 -1.85 12.42
C PHE A 20 -11.19 -1.42 13.06
N CYS A 21 -11.07 -1.44 14.38
CA CYS A 21 -9.84 -1.10 15.08
C CYS A 21 -8.65 -2.00 14.69
N ASN A 22 -8.90 -3.30 14.52
CA ASN A 22 -7.86 -4.25 14.10
C ASN A 22 -7.40 -3.98 12.66
N ALA A 23 -8.32 -3.70 11.75
CA ALA A 23 -8.01 -3.32 10.38
C ALA A 23 -7.17 -2.04 10.36
N HIS A 24 -7.57 -1.00 11.11
CA HIS A 24 -6.79 0.24 11.25
C HIS A 24 -5.35 -0.02 11.68
N ARG A 25 -5.21 -0.83 12.75
CA ARG A 25 -3.90 -1.16 13.32
C ARG A 25 -3.05 -1.93 12.32
N ALA A 26 -3.65 -2.86 11.57
CA ALA A 26 -2.98 -3.59 10.51
C ALA A 26 -2.49 -2.66 9.40
N SER A 27 -3.33 -1.74 8.92
CA SER A 27 -2.96 -0.72 7.92
C SER A 27 -1.82 0.16 8.39
N ARG A 28 -1.87 0.62 9.65
CA ARG A 28 -0.80 1.46 10.23
C ARG A 28 0.53 0.72 10.33
N LYS A 29 0.50 -0.58 10.62
CA LYS A 29 1.70 -1.43 10.61
C LYS A 29 2.22 -1.69 9.20
N ALA A 30 1.32 -1.82 8.22
CA ALA A 30 1.67 -2.01 6.81
C ALA A 30 2.43 -0.80 6.23
N LEU A 31 2.09 0.43 6.66
CA LEU A 31 2.83 1.64 6.28
C LEU A 31 4.31 1.62 6.67
N GLN A 32 4.73 0.76 7.60
CA GLN A 32 6.12 0.66 8.07
C GLN A 32 6.90 -0.46 7.37
N LYS A 33 6.36 -1.00 6.26
CA LYS A 33 6.95 -2.12 5.53
C LYS A 33 7.51 -1.66 4.19
N VAL A 34 8.48 -2.43 3.69
CA VAL A 34 9.02 -2.27 2.35
C VAL A 34 8.28 -3.23 1.42
N TYR A 35 7.87 -2.72 0.28
CA TYR A 35 7.16 -3.48 -0.74
C TYR A 35 8.02 -3.59 -1.99
N VAL A 36 8.00 -4.75 -2.64
CA VAL A 36 8.84 -5.05 -3.79
C VAL A 36 8.01 -5.53 -4.98
N ARG A 37 8.39 -5.08 -6.16
CA ARG A 37 7.93 -5.61 -7.45
C ARG A 37 9.16 -6.05 -8.22
N THR A 38 9.12 -7.25 -8.80
CA THR A 38 10.21 -7.77 -9.62
C THR A 38 9.65 -8.30 -10.94
N TRP A 39 10.39 -8.12 -12.02
CA TRP A 39 10.12 -8.74 -13.31
C TRP A 39 11.42 -8.94 -14.08
N ARG A 40 11.38 -9.80 -15.09
CA ARG A 40 12.51 -10.06 -15.98
C ARG A 40 12.11 -9.79 -17.41
N GLU A 41 12.93 -9.04 -18.13
CA GLU A 41 12.81 -8.88 -19.58
C GLU A 41 13.67 -9.94 -20.27
N ALA A 42 13.16 -10.47 -21.39
CA ALA A 42 13.85 -11.51 -22.13
C ALA A 42 15.08 -10.96 -22.88
N GLU A 43 14.97 -9.76 -23.45
CA GLU A 43 16.04 -9.12 -24.22
C GLU A 43 16.04 -7.58 -24.04
N PRO A 44 17.14 -6.99 -23.53
CA PRO A 44 18.27 -7.66 -22.88
C PRO A 44 17.81 -8.42 -21.62
N ALA A 45 18.47 -9.53 -21.29
CA ALA A 45 18.20 -10.27 -20.06
C ALA A 45 18.51 -9.36 -18.85
N ALA A 46 17.47 -8.72 -18.32
CA ALA A 46 17.56 -7.75 -17.25
C ALA A 46 16.52 -8.06 -16.18
N GLU A 47 16.99 -8.15 -14.93
CA GLU A 47 16.16 -8.27 -13.76
C GLU A 47 15.87 -6.87 -13.21
N TYR A 48 14.60 -6.50 -13.23
CA TYR A 48 14.14 -5.25 -12.68
C TYR A 48 13.56 -5.48 -11.29
N LEU A 49 13.94 -4.62 -10.35
CA LEU A 49 13.41 -4.60 -9.01
C LEU A 49 13.01 -3.17 -8.65
N VAL A 50 11.79 -3.02 -8.17
CA VAL A 50 11.29 -1.73 -7.65
C VAL A 50 10.94 -1.91 -6.18
N GLN A 51 11.57 -1.11 -5.33
CA GLN A 51 11.23 -1.00 -3.92
C GLN A 51 10.32 0.20 -3.71
N LEU A 52 9.19 0.00 -3.04
CA LEU A 52 8.31 1.06 -2.58
C LEU A 52 8.43 1.16 -1.06
N LEU A 53 8.90 2.31 -0.60
CA LEU A 53 9.08 2.66 0.80
C LEU A 53 8.08 3.74 1.18
N ILE A 54 7.49 3.62 2.36
CA ILE A 54 6.57 4.60 2.91
C ILE A 54 7.16 5.09 4.23
N ASN A 55 7.50 6.37 4.29
CA ASN A 55 8.10 6.97 5.48
C ASN A 55 7.21 8.09 6.02
N PRO A 56 6.99 8.18 7.34
CA PRO A 56 6.30 9.32 7.93
C PRO A 56 7.12 10.60 7.71
N HIS A 57 6.44 11.70 7.38
CA HIS A 57 7.03 13.02 7.17
C HIS A 57 6.14 14.10 7.80
N GLY A 58 6.19 14.18 9.14
CA GLY A 58 5.25 15.00 9.91
C GLY A 58 3.85 14.38 9.90
N GLN A 59 2.85 15.16 9.47
CA GLN A 59 1.47 14.68 9.29
C GLN A 59 1.24 13.97 7.94
N LEU A 60 2.24 14.01 7.06
CA LEU A 60 2.20 13.41 5.73
C LEU A 60 3.03 12.12 5.70
N PHE A 61 2.94 11.43 4.57
CA PHE A 61 3.80 10.30 4.23
C PHE A 61 4.60 10.65 2.98
N ARG A 62 5.88 10.29 2.96
CA ARG A 62 6.69 10.29 1.75
C ARG A 62 6.71 8.87 1.21
N VAL A 63 6.21 8.70 0.00
CA VAL A 63 6.27 7.43 -0.74
C VAL A 63 7.43 7.52 -1.71
N THR A 64 8.36 6.58 -1.64
CA THR A 64 9.57 6.55 -2.46
C THR A 64 9.64 5.24 -3.23
N ARG A 65 9.74 5.32 -4.55
CA ARG A 65 10.04 4.20 -5.46
C ARG A 65 11.52 4.23 -5.82
N ARG A 66 12.25 3.17 -5.53
CA ARG A 66 13.65 2.96 -5.95
C ARG A 66 13.70 1.88 -7.00
N TYR A 67 14.31 2.20 -8.14
CA TYR A 67 14.42 1.32 -9.29
C TYR A 67 15.83 0.73 -9.35
N PHE A 68 15.90 -0.57 -9.55
CA PHE A 68 17.14 -1.33 -9.69
C PHE A 68 17.08 -2.17 -10.97
N VAL A 69 18.22 -2.26 -11.66
CA VAL A 69 18.42 -3.12 -12.84
C VAL A 69 19.63 -4.00 -12.59
N ASN A 70 19.45 -5.32 -12.65
CA ASN A 70 20.48 -6.31 -12.32
C ASN A 70 21.13 -6.04 -10.95
N GLY A 71 20.33 -5.66 -9.96
CA GLY A 71 20.77 -5.31 -8.61
C GLY A 71 21.41 -3.92 -8.46
N ASN A 72 21.67 -3.21 -9.55
CA ASN A 72 22.27 -1.87 -9.51
C ASN A 72 21.19 -0.80 -9.40
N TYR A 73 21.38 0.16 -8.50
CA TYR A 73 20.50 1.32 -8.39
C TYR A 73 20.50 2.13 -9.70
N LEU A 74 19.31 2.43 -10.20
CA LEU A 74 19.12 3.22 -11.42
C LEU A 74 18.63 4.64 -11.10
N ARG A 75 17.51 4.75 -10.38
CA ARG A 75 16.85 6.02 -10.07
C ARG A 75 15.89 5.86 -8.90
N GLU A 76 15.45 6.98 -8.35
CA GLU A 76 14.32 7.01 -7.42
C GLU A 76 13.32 8.11 -7.78
N HIS A 77 12.06 7.89 -7.44
CA HIS A 77 10.98 8.85 -7.57
C HIS A 77 10.22 8.91 -6.24
N SER A 78 9.92 10.12 -5.75
CA SER A 78 9.21 10.30 -4.48
C SER A 78 8.07 11.28 -4.62
N PHE A 79 6.97 11.01 -3.92
CA PHE A 79 5.85 11.93 -3.78
C PHE A 79 5.36 11.97 -2.33
N LEU A 80 4.73 13.08 -1.96
CA LEU A 80 4.06 13.21 -0.67
C LEU A 80 2.63 12.68 -0.79
N ALA A 81 2.12 12.09 0.29
CA ALA A 81 0.79 11.54 0.34
C ALA A 81 0.13 11.71 1.71
N ILE A 82 -1.20 11.76 1.72
CA ILE A 82 -2.02 11.84 2.93
C ILE A 82 -2.64 10.48 3.19
N TYR A 83 -2.61 10.04 4.46
CA TYR A 83 -3.28 8.82 4.85
C TYR A 83 -4.77 9.02 5.05
N GLY A 84 -5.57 8.22 4.33
CA GLY A 84 -6.99 8.08 4.53
C GLY A 84 -7.34 6.66 4.99
N TRP A 85 -8.45 6.55 5.72
CA TRP A 85 -8.90 5.29 6.31
C TRP A 85 -10.36 5.00 5.95
N GLY A 86 -10.60 4.78 4.66
CA GLY A 86 -11.91 4.33 4.15
C GLY A 86 -12.00 2.82 3.87
N SER A 87 -10.88 2.17 3.53
CA SER A 87 -10.87 0.78 3.01
C SER A 87 -9.54 0.07 3.30
N SER A 88 -9.28 -0.30 4.56
CA SER A 88 -8.01 -0.94 4.97
C SER A 88 -6.76 -0.05 4.83
N GLY A 89 -6.97 1.27 4.75
CA GLY A 89 -5.91 2.28 4.71
C GLY A 89 -5.37 2.53 3.30
N HIS A 90 -5.33 3.80 2.91
CA HIS A 90 -4.81 4.22 1.62
C HIS A 90 -4.01 5.52 1.75
N LEU A 91 -3.08 5.76 0.83
CA LEU A 91 -2.38 7.02 0.71
C LEU A 91 -2.81 7.73 -0.58
N TYR A 92 -3.18 8.98 -0.46
CA TYR A 92 -3.52 9.87 -1.56
C TYR A 92 -2.35 10.77 -1.87
N ALA A 93 -1.78 10.67 -3.07
CA ALA A 93 -0.69 11.54 -3.47
C ALA A 93 -1.14 13.01 -3.52
N ILE A 94 -0.28 13.91 -3.06
CA ILE A 94 -0.49 15.35 -3.13
C ILE A 94 0.00 15.85 -4.49
N GLY A 95 -0.86 16.54 -5.24
CA GLY A 95 -0.49 17.14 -6.53
C GLY A 95 -0.39 16.15 -7.70
N SER A 96 -0.86 14.90 -7.52
CA SER A 96 -0.95 13.91 -8.59
C SER A 96 -2.16 13.00 -8.36
N ILE A 97 -2.62 12.31 -9.41
CA ILE A 97 -3.67 11.31 -9.28
C ILE A 97 -2.99 9.95 -9.13
N SER A 98 -2.43 9.73 -7.95
CA SER A 98 -1.80 8.47 -7.57
C SER A 98 -2.34 8.00 -6.22
N TYR A 99 -2.71 6.72 -6.15
CA TYR A 99 -3.30 6.11 -4.98
C TYR A 99 -2.50 4.90 -4.56
N VAL A 100 -2.18 4.80 -3.26
CA VAL A 100 -1.56 3.61 -2.68
C VAL A 100 -2.60 2.91 -1.82
N PHE A 101 -2.96 1.69 -2.16
CA PHE A 101 -3.88 0.85 -1.38
C PHE A 101 -3.10 -0.22 -0.63
N LEU A 102 -3.32 -0.32 0.68
CA LEU A 102 -2.70 -1.34 1.51
C LEU A 102 -3.64 -2.53 1.65
N GLU A 103 -3.15 -3.72 1.34
CA GLU A 103 -3.86 -4.98 1.61
C GLU A 103 -3.06 -5.81 2.63
N PRO A 104 -3.18 -5.49 3.93
CA PRO A 104 -2.35 -6.07 4.96
C PRO A 104 -2.59 -7.57 5.17
N VAL A 105 -3.76 -8.10 4.79
CA VAL A 105 -4.06 -9.54 4.95
C VAL A 105 -3.24 -10.36 3.97
N GLN A 106 -3.16 -9.91 2.72
CA GLN A 106 -2.40 -10.58 1.66
C GLN A 106 -0.93 -10.14 1.61
N GLN A 107 -0.54 -9.18 2.45
CA GLN A 107 0.80 -8.58 2.45
C GLN A 107 1.11 -7.92 1.09
N LEU A 108 0.11 -7.27 0.49
CA LEU A 108 0.21 -6.60 -0.79
C LEU A 108 0.06 -5.09 -0.64
N LEU A 109 0.56 -4.38 -1.65
CA LEU A 109 0.32 -2.97 -1.86
C LEU A 109 0.03 -2.75 -3.33
N TYR A 110 -0.99 -1.97 -3.62
CA TYR A 110 -1.34 -1.55 -4.97
C TYR A 110 -1.01 -0.07 -5.14
N LEU A 111 -0.30 0.27 -6.21
CA LEU A 111 -0.07 1.65 -6.63
C LEU A 111 -0.85 1.87 -7.93
N GLU A 112 -1.86 2.73 -7.87
CA GLU A 112 -2.62 3.18 -9.01
C GLU A 112 -2.11 4.55 -9.44
N GLU A 113 -1.75 4.72 -10.71
CA GLU A 113 -1.31 6.00 -11.29
C GLU A 113 -2.10 6.27 -12.57
N ASN A 114 -2.59 7.50 -12.73
CA ASN A 114 -3.18 7.92 -14.00
C ASN A 114 -2.09 8.40 -14.95
N ALA A 115 -1.97 7.75 -16.10
CA ALA A 115 -1.09 8.17 -17.17
C ALA A 115 -1.63 9.44 -17.87
N PRO A 116 -0.76 10.25 -18.48
CA PRO A 116 -1.18 11.32 -19.38
C PRO A 116 -2.01 10.73 -20.53
N GLY A 117 -3.32 10.99 -20.53
CA GLY A 117 -4.27 10.36 -21.46
C GLY A 117 -5.45 9.67 -20.77
N GLY A 118 -5.43 9.54 -19.44
CA GLY A 118 -6.54 9.00 -18.65
C GLY A 118 -6.51 7.48 -18.48
N GLU A 119 -5.47 6.80 -18.96
CA GLU A 119 -5.27 5.38 -18.70
C GLU A 119 -4.82 5.14 -17.26
N ILE A 120 -5.50 4.21 -16.58
CA ILE A 120 -5.19 3.82 -15.21
C ILE A 120 -4.13 2.72 -15.25
N HIS A 121 -2.98 2.96 -14.63
CA HIS A 121 -1.92 1.98 -14.47
C HIS A 121 -1.92 1.46 -13.04
N LEU A 122 -2.13 0.15 -12.88
CA LEU A 122 -2.13 -0.51 -11.58
C LEU A 122 -0.89 -1.38 -11.42
N GLU A 123 -0.06 -1.05 -10.44
CA GLU A 123 1.12 -1.82 -10.07
C GLU A 123 0.86 -2.58 -8.77
N THR A 124 1.23 -3.85 -8.74
CA THR A 124 1.16 -4.68 -7.52
C THR A 124 2.54 -4.90 -6.95
N TYR A 125 2.68 -4.67 -5.65
CA TYR A 125 3.89 -4.90 -4.88
C TYR A 125 3.62 -5.89 -3.74
N TYR A 126 4.64 -6.68 -3.42
CA TYR A 126 4.61 -7.70 -2.38
C TYR A 126 5.44 -7.24 -1.20
N GLN A 127 4.93 -7.39 0.01
CA GLN A 127 5.69 -7.04 1.21
C GLN A 127 6.95 -7.93 1.29
N THR A 128 8.12 -7.33 1.43
CA THR A 128 9.33 -8.13 1.70
C THR A 128 9.28 -8.64 3.14
N LYS A 129 9.66 -9.91 3.33
CA LYS A 129 9.77 -10.49 4.67
C LYS A 129 11.06 -10.07 5.39
N ASN A 130 12.08 -9.58 4.68
CA ASN A 130 13.38 -9.24 5.25
C ASN A 130 14.11 -8.19 4.39
N LEU A 131 13.93 -6.91 4.72
CA LEU A 131 14.93 -5.85 4.49
C LEU A 131 14.83 -4.93 5.70
N SER A 132 15.47 -5.34 6.80
CA SER A 132 15.85 -4.40 7.85
C SER A 132 16.85 -3.43 7.24
N VAL A 133 16.45 -2.16 7.14
CA VAL A 133 17.39 -1.04 6.97
C VAL A 133 18.18 -0.89 8.25
#